data_AF-A0A7Y7AGV5-F1
#
_entry.id   AF-A0A7Y7AGV5-F1
#
_cell.length_a   1.000
_cell.length_b   1.000
_cell.length_c   1.000
_cell.angle_alpha   90.00
_cell.angle_beta   90.00
_cell.angle_gamma   90.00
#
_symmetry.space_group_name_H-M   'P 1'
#
loop_
_entity.id
_entity.type
_entity.pdbx_description
1 polymer ?
#
loop_
_entity_poly.entity_id
_entity_poly.type
_entity_poly.pdbx_seq_one_letter_code
_entity_poly.pdbx_strand_id
1 'polypeptide(L)'
;MKMYALLLSLLFLQTTFAQNDARIEEILSANRTETEKLEAVSSNSVTLLPSHFAEDAIAFRESVEKLKELTIIKVYYVHTTYRQSARFNQKKLDRHRFQQLNALFPEVIGNPAIEWGIVSQTGCESPEMGKSYFHGFIVIHRPIQTEKDRLAEIKRLEDYMKNPTDVFVTEKLDVIEDQLKSSSSGAETTIIPDQDARYADGANAMLSYLKRELRTDEIALKRDDQWVKTHLKVDEHGVLSGLTFEEDYPERIKSSVENAILKMPNWEPAYRDSVPVNSELDLELRVSYSPSVNGMYLINGDRPTLEQAKLEEKPKDLMKLYSGATPEEIFMKQAPVYKGLEIMDRTERCALVMDVTGSMSQHVASMIRWIGIHQDSLNFTSFTFFNDGDGKPSRKKRIGSTGGVYNTFNVNEIESLVTETMRKGGGGERAESDIEALIFSQDKDTFSTSILLIADNYSEVRDIELLPSVSKPINLLICSVRGAVRTDYLSIAKNTGGKLLFNGEIIRLGHLQRGDVLAVGSYQYDYNGKSFTLRKRDQDIGSSNLNLQRRE
;
A
#
# COMPACT_ATOMS: atom_id res chain seq x y z
N MET A 1 -37.49 0.45 -22.95
CA MET A 1 -36.60 1.03 -21.91
C MET A 1 -36.41 0.15 -20.68
N LYS A 2 -37.47 -0.33 -20.00
CA LYS A 2 -37.33 -1.18 -18.78
C LYS A 2 -36.53 -2.49 -19.00
N MET A 3 -36.64 -3.11 -20.18
CA MET A 3 -35.91 -4.35 -20.50
C MET A 3 -34.41 -4.13 -20.76
N TYR A 4 -34.03 -2.98 -21.32
CA TYR A 4 -32.62 -2.60 -21.50
C TYR A 4 -31.96 -2.21 -20.18
N ALA A 5 -32.69 -1.55 -19.26
CA ALA A 5 -32.20 -1.27 -17.92
C ALA A 5 -31.96 -2.56 -17.09
N LEU A 6 -32.82 -3.58 -17.26
CA LEU A 6 -32.66 -4.88 -16.58
C LEU A 6 -31.44 -5.66 -17.13
N LEU A 7 -31.27 -5.70 -18.45
CA LEU A 7 -30.11 -6.34 -19.10
C LEU A 7 -28.79 -5.64 -18.75
N LEU A 8 -28.78 -4.31 -18.70
CA LEU A 8 -27.62 -3.54 -18.21
C LEU A 8 -27.32 -3.86 -16.74
N SER A 9 -28.32 -3.91 -15.86
CA SER A 9 -28.10 -4.26 -14.44
C SER A 9 -27.53 -5.67 -14.24
N LEU A 10 -27.98 -6.65 -15.04
CA LEU A 10 -27.47 -8.03 -15.01
C LEU A 10 -26.03 -8.14 -15.53
N LEU A 11 -25.67 -7.37 -16.57
CA LEU A 11 -24.30 -7.28 -17.06
C LEU A 11 -23.36 -6.63 -16.04
N PHE A 12 -23.78 -5.56 -15.36
CA PHE A 12 -22.99 -4.93 -14.30
C PHE A 12 -22.75 -5.88 -13.11
N LEU A 13 -23.77 -6.61 -12.66
CA LEU A 13 -23.63 -7.63 -11.61
C LEU A 13 -22.66 -8.75 -11.99
N GLN A 14 -22.70 -9.27 -13.23
CA GLN A 14 -21.77 -10.33 -13.64
C GLN A 14 -20.31 -9.85 -13.70
N THR A 15 -20.08 -8.59 -14.07
CA THR A 15 -18.72 -8.04 -14.10
C THR A 15 -18.12 -7.82 -12.71
N THR A 16 -18.92 -7.44 -11.70
CA THR A 16 -18.41 -7.25 -10.33
C THR A 16 -18.06 -8.59 -9.67
N PHE A 17 -18.85 -9.64 -9.87
CA PHE A 17 -18.52 -10.98 -9.35
C PHE A 17 -17.23 -11.53 -9.95
N ALA A 18 -17.06 -11.45 -11.28
CA ALA A 18 -15.84 -11.91 -11.95
C ALA A 18 -14.58 -11.09 -11.56
N GLN A 19 -14.75 -9.79 -11.27
CA GLN A 19 -13.65 -8.95 -10.76
C GLN A 19 -13.22 -9.38 -9.36
N ASN A 20 -14.18 -9.67 -8.48
CA ASN A 20 -13.90 -10.09 -7.12
C ASN A 20 -13.28 -11.49 -7.05
N ASP A 21 -13.63 -12.42 -7.95
CA ASP A 21 -13.01 -13.75 -8.00
C ASP A 21 -11.50 -13.68 -8.29
N ALA A 22 -11.08 -12.87 -9.26
CA ALA A 22 -9.65 -12.68 -9.55
C ALA A 22 -8.90 -12.10 -8.35
N ARG A 23 -9.53 -11.18 -7.62
CA ARG A 23 -8.95 -10.59 -6.43
C ARG A 23 -8.90 -11.55 -5.24
N ILE A 24 -9.87 -12.45 -5.10
CA ILE A 24 -9.80 -13.53 -4.10
C ILE A 24 -8.53 -14.37 -4.34
N GLU A 25 -8.24 -14.73 -5.58
CA GLU A 25 -7.02 -15.50 -5.90
C GLU A 25 -5.75 -14.69 -5.61
N GLU A 26 -5.74 -13.38 -5.90
CA GLU A 26 -4.63 -12.50 -5.52
C GLU A 26 -4.41 -12.49 -4.00
N ILE A 27 -5.47 -12.30 -3.21
CA ILE A 27 -5.38 -12.29 -1.75
C ILE A 27 -4.85 -13.64 -1.25
N LEU A 28 -5.39 -14.75 -1.76
CA LEU A 28 -5.01 -16.10 -1.36
C LEU A 28 -3.59 -16.51 -1.76
N SER A 29 -2.98 -15.78 -2.70
CA SER A 29 -1.58 -15.96 -3.10
C SER A 29 -0.58 -15.26 -2.17
N ALA A 30 -1.06 -14.39 -1.27
CA ALA A 30 -0.22 -13.68 -0.32
C ALA A 30 0.48 -14.62 0.68
N ASN A 31 1.61 -14.14 1.22
CA ASN A 31 2.35 -14.85 2.26
C ASN A 31 1.48 -15.07 3.50
N ARG A 32 1.68 -16.21 4.15
CA ARG A 32 0.96 -16.59 5.36
C ARG A 32 1.84 -16.35 6.58
N THR A 33 1.31 -15.65 7.57
CA THR A 33 1.93 -15.50 8.88
C THR A 33 1.58 -16.72 9.72
N GLU A 34 2.57 -17.37 10.31
CA GLU A 34 2.36 -18.49 11.22
C GLU A 34 2.32 -18.01 12.68
N THR A 35 1.45 -18.62 13.47
CA THR A 35 1.37 -18.44 14.92
C THR A 35 0.89 -19.74 15.55
N GLU A 36 1.24 -20.00 16.81
CA GLU A 36 0.78 -21.21 17.49
C GLU A 36 -0.76 -21.22 17.62
N LYS A 37 -1.32 -20.14 18.16
CA LYS A 37 -2.76 -19.93 18.32
C LYS A 37 -3.05 -18.43 18.41
N LEU A 38 -4.10 -17.98 17.71
CA LEU A 38 -4.54 -16.60 17.76
C LEU A 38 -5.73 -16.43 18.72
N GLU A 39 -5.64 -15.48 19.64
CA GLU A 39 -6.75 -15.13 20.53
C GLU A 39 -7.55 -13.99 19.89
N ALA A 40 -8.62 -14.36 19.19
CA ALA A 40 -9.53 -13.42 18.52
C ALA A 40 -10.62 -12.93 19.50
N VAL A 41 -10.58 -11.65 19.85
CA VAL A 41 -11.56 -11.01 20.74
C VAL A 41 -12.19 -9.82 20.03
N SER A 42 -13.53 -9.77 20.00
CA SER A 42 -14.27 -8.62 19.47
C SER A 42 -14.02 -7.37 20.32
N SER A 43 -13.91 -6.22 19.68
CA SER A 43 -13.75 -4.91 20.33
C SER A 43 -14.55 -3.84 19.58
N ASN A 44 -14.37 -2.57 19.94
CA ASN A 44 -14.92 -1.44 19.18
C ASN A 44 -14.24 -1.25 17.81
N SER A 45 -13.06 -1.81 17.59
CA SER A 45 -12.30 -1.78 16.33
C SER A 45 -12.15 -3.14 15.64
N VAL A 46 -12.68 -4.21 16.25
CA VAL A 46 -12.55 -5.59 15.76
C VAL A 46 -13.92 -6.27 15.71
N THR A 47 -14.33 -6.65 14.50
CA THR A 47 -15.51 -7.48 14.27
C THR A 47 -15.10 -8.88 13.78
N LEU A 48 -15.62 -9.92 14.41
CA LEU A 48 -15.33 -11.32 14.07
C LEU A 48 -16.39 -11.90 13.14
N LEU A 49 -15.95 -12.53 12.05
CA LEU A 49 -16.76 -13.30 11.11
C LEU A 49 -16.36 -14.78 11.19
N PRO A 50 -16.83 -15.52 12.20
CA PRO A 50 -16.38 -16.88 12.43
C PRO A 50 -16.90 -17.86 11.38
N SER A 51 -16.12 -18.88 11.09
CA SER A 51 -16.52 -20.10 10.38
C SER A 51 -16.32 -21.29 11.30
N HIS A 52 -17.10 -22.35 11.12
CA HIS A 52 -16.86 -23.60 11.84
C HIS A 52 -15.63 -24.33 11.29
N PHE A 53 -15.01 -25.16 12.14
CA PHE A 53 -13.86 -25.98 11.75
C PHE A 53 -14.22 -26.86 10.54
N ALA A 54 -13.38 -26.82 9.50
CA ALA A 54 -13.57 -27.52 8.23
C ALA A 54 -14.84 -27.16 7.42
N GLU A 55 -15.57 -26.11 7.79
CA GLU A 55 -16.75 -25.62 7.06
C GLU A 55 -16.47 -24.29 6.37
N ASP A 56 -17.16 -24.04 5.25
CA ASP A 56 -17.04 -22.83 4.45
C ASP A 56 -18.02 -21.72 4.86
N ALA A 57 -19.12 -22.07 5.53
CA ALA A 57 -20.11 -21.12 5.97
C ALA A 57 -19.54 -20.09 6.96
N ILE A 58 -19.92 -18.83 6.77
CA ILE A 58 -19.64 -17.74 7.71
C ILE A 58 -20.81 -17.67 8.69
N ALA A 59 -20.57 -18.04 9.94
CA ALA A 59 -21.53 -18.04 11.04
C ALA A 59 -21.72 -16.63 11.64
N PHE A 60 -21.84 -15.60 10.80
CA PHE A 60 -22.07 -14.23 11.24
C PHE A 60 -23.56 -14.01 11.56
N ARG A 61 -23.85 -13.48 12.75
CA ARG A 61 -25.22 -13.36 13.27
C ARG A 61 -25.70 -11.92 13.43
N GLU A 62 -24.83 -10.93 13.23
CA GLU A 62 -25.23 -9.52 13.29
C GLU A 62 -25.76 -9.02 11.93
N SER A 63 -26.30 -7.80 11.92
CA SER A 63 -26.79 -7.16 10.70
C SER A 63 -25.63 -6.89 9.74
N VAL A 64 -25.75 -7.41 8.51
CA VAL A 64 -24.85 -7.11 7.37
C VAL A 64 -24.69 -5.60 7.17
N GLU A 65 -25.74 -4.83 7.43
CA GLU A 65 -25.73 -3.38 7.16
C GLU A 65 -24.85 -2.62 8.14
N LYS A 66 -24.66 -3.18 9.34
CA LYS A 66 -23.78 -2.60 10.35
C LYS A 66 -22.32 -2.67 9.94
N LEU A 67 -21.91 -3.70 9.18
CA LEU A 67 -20.56 -3.82 8.64
C LEU A 67 -20.33 -2.89 7.43
N LYS A 68 -21.36 -2.65 6.62
CA LYS A 68 -21.30 -1.73 5.47
C LYS A 68 -21.07 -0.28 5.87
N GLU A 69 -21.51 0.09 7.07
CA GLU A 69 -21.31 1.42 7.64
C GLU A 69 -19.89 1.61 8.21
N LEU A 70 -19.10 0.54 8.35
CA LEU A 70 -17.77 0.62 8.93
C LEU A 70 -16.71 1.00 7.90
N THR A 71 -15.78 1.86 8.33
CA THR A 71 -14.53 2.08 7.62
C THR A 71 -13.57 0.93 7.94
N ILE A 72 -13.64 -0.12 7.12
CA ILE A 72 -12.76 -1.29 7.21
C ILE A 72 -11.37 -0.91 6.70
N ILE A 73 -10.35 -1.22 7.50
CA ILE A 73 -8.95 -0.91 7.19
C ILE A 73 -8.16 -2.17 6.83
N LYS A 74 -8.47 -3.31 7.47
CA LYS A 74 -7.73 -4.56 7.29
C LYS A 74 -8.62 -5.77 7.57
N VAL A 75 -8.36 -6.88 6.88
CA VAL A 75 -9.00 -8.16 7.16
C VAL A 75 -7.95 -9.25 7.31
N TYR A 76 -8.00 -9.99 8.42
CA TYR A 76 -7.24 -11.23 8.57
C TYR A 76 -8.12 -12.43 8.21
N TYR A 77 -7.63 -13.28 7.30
CA TYR A 77 -8.18 -14.62 7.12
C TYR A 77 -7.40 -15.59 8.01
N VAL A 78 -8.09 -16.28 8.92
CA VAL A 78 -7.48 -17.14 9.94
C VAL A 78 -7.97 -18.57 9.76
N HIS A 79 -7.02 -19.51 9.73
CA HIS A 79 -7.31 -20.94 9.71
C HIS A 79 -6.24 -21.72 10.48
N THR A 80 -6.49 -23.00 10.75
CA THR A 80 -5.50 -23.92 11.29
C THR A 80 -4.75 -24.65 10.17
N THR A 81 -3.52 -25.10 10.43
CA THR A 81 -2.77 -25.96 9.50
C THR A 81 -3.15 -27.43 9.60
N TYR A 82 -3.87 -27.81 10.66
CA TYR A 82 -4.33 -29.18 10.90
C TYR A 82 -5.23 -29.70 9.78
N ARG A 83 -4.94 -30.91 9.30
CA ARG A 83 -5.79 -31.67 8.39
C ARG A 83 -5.96 -33.10 8.89
N GLN A 84 -7.19 -33.55 9.03
CA GLN A 84 -7.48 -34.94 9.40
C GLN A 84 -7.13 -35.93 8.28
N SER A 85 -7.24 -35.50 7.03
CA SER A 85 -6.94 -36.31 5.85
C SER A 85 -5.85 -35.64 5.01
N ALA A 86 -4.86 -36.43 4.57
CA ALA A 86 -3.84 -35.96 3.64
C ALA A 86 -4.42 -35.50 2.29
N ARG A 87 -5.62 -35.97 1.93
CA ARG A 87 -6.34 -35.58 0.69
C ARG A 87 -7.15 -34.29 0.85
N PHE A 88 -7.24 -33.73 2.05
CA PHE A 88 -7.98 -32.50 2.29
C PHE A 88 -7.33 -31.32 1.57
N ASN A 89 -8.14 -30.57 0.82
CA ASN A 89 -7.69 -29.44 0.03
C ASN A 89 -8.02 -28.12 0.74
N GLN A 90 -7.07 -27.63 1.53
CA GLN A 90 -7.21 -26.36 2.26
C GLN A 90 -7.45 -25.18 1.32
N LYS A 91 -6.74 -25.12 0.17
CA LYS A 91 -6.91 -24.02 -0.81
C LYS A 91 -8.33 -23.94 -1.34
N LYS A 92 -8.98 -25.10 -1.57
CA LYS A 92 -10.38 -25.14 -2.00
C LYS A 92 -11.32 -24.61 -0.92
N LEU A 93 -11.11 -24.99 0.34
CA LEU A 93 -11.91 -24.48 1.45
C LEU A 93 -11.71 -22.96 1.62
N ASP A 94 -10.47 -22.49 1.55
CA ASP A 94 -10.14 -21.07 1.63
C ASP A 94 -10.91 -20.29 0.54
N ARG A 95 -10.85 -20.73 -0.72
CA ARG A 95 -11.60 -20.11 -1.82
C ARG A 95 -13.10 -20.06 -1.54
N HIS A 96 -13.69 -21.17 -1.08
CA HIS A 96 -15.12 -21.22 -0.78
C HIS A 96 -15.49 -20.22 0.33
N ARG A 97 -14.68 -20.09 1.38
CA ARG A 97 -14.91 -19.10 2.45
C ARG A 97 -14.85 -17.66 1.94
N PHE A 98 -13.87 -17.35 1.09
CA PHE A 98 -13.79 -16.04 0.46
C PHE A 98 -14.98 -15.77 -0.46
N GLN A 99 -15.48 -16.79 -1.18
CA GLN A 99 -16.71 -16.66 -1.97
C GLN A 99 -17.94 -16.42 -1.10
N GLN A 100 -18.04 -17.07 0.07
CA GLN A 100 -19.10 -16.77 1.04
C GLN A 100 -18.98 -15.33 1.56
N LEU A 101 -17.77 -14.87 1.87
CA LEU A 101 -17.55 -13.48 2.29
C LEU A 101 -17.95 -12.51 1.17
N ASN A 102 -17.56 -12.79 -0.07
CA ASN A 102 -17.88 -11.99 -1.25
C ASN A 102 -19.40 -11.93 -1.51
N ALA A 103 -20.12 -13.03 -1.28
CA ALA A 103 -21.57 -13.06 -1.44
C ALA A 103 -22.29 -12.21 -0.39
N LEU A 104 -21.73 -12.10 0.82
CA LEU A 104 -22.29 -11.29 1.91
C LEU A 104 -21.84 -9.82 1.83
N PHE A 105 -20.58 -9.58 1.48
CA PHE A 105 -19.88 -8.29 1.54
C PHE A 105 -18.96 -8.08 0.31
N PRO A 106 -19.52 -7.97 -0.91
CA PRO A 106 -18.72 -7.85 -2.13
C PRO A 106 -17.82 -6.61 -2.14
N GLU A 107 -18.21 -5.54 -1.44
CA GLU A 107 -17.44 -4.32 -1.27
C GLU A 107 -16.13 -4.52 -0.49
N VAL A 108 -16.08 -5.49 0.43
CA VAL A 108 -14.87 -5.78 1.22
C VAL A 108 -13.80 -6.42 0.33
N ILE A 109 -14.21 -7.42 -0.46
CA ILE A 109 -13.33 -8.04 -1.46
C ILE A 109 -13.00 -7.05 -2.57
N GLY A 110 -13.94 -6.19 -2.96
CA GLY A 110 -13.82 -5.28 -4.09
C GLY A 110 -12.99 -4.01 -3.81
N ASN A 111 -12.74 -3.64 -2.55
CA ASN A 111 -12.06 -2.38 -2.19
C ASN A 111 -10.53 -2.51 -2.02
N PRO A 112 -9.69 -2.03 -2.97
CA PRO A 112 -8.25 -2.28 -2.98
C PRO A 112 -7.46 -1.53 -1.91
N ALA A 113 -8.10 -0.60 -1.20
CA ALA A 113 -7.51 0.08 -0.06
C ALA A 113 -7.60 -0.73 1.25
N ILE A 114 -8.30 -1.87 1.24
CA ILE A 114 -8.34 -2.79 2.40
C ILE A 114 -7.14 -3.73 2.34
N GLU A 115 -6.33 -3.70 3.41
CA GLU A 115 -5.21 -4.61 3.60
C GLU A 115 -5.69 -6.03 3.95
N TRP A 116 -4.97 -7.06 3.47
CA TRP A 116 -5.26 -8.46 3.78
C TRP A 116 -4.07 -9.14 4.45
N GLY A 117 -4.34 -9.90 5.51
CA GLY A 117 -3.38 -10.81 6.14
C GLY A 117 -3.91 -12.23 6.15
N ILE A 118 -3.06 -13.23 5.90
CA ILE A 118 -3.41 -14.65 6.06
C ILE A 118 -2.66 -15.21 7.25
N VAL A 119 -3.38 -15.77 8.21
CA VAL A 119 -2.83 -16.34 9.44
C VAL A 119 -3.07 -17.84 9.49
N SER A 120 -1.98 -18.59 9.62
CA SER A 120 -1.96 -20.04 9.77
C SER A 120 -1.63 -20.42 11.21
N GLN A 121 -2.61 -20.98 11.92
CA GLN A 121 -2.44 -21.45 13.31
C GLN A 121 -1.87 -22.87 13.33
N THR A 122 -0.68 -23.03 13.88
CA THR A 122 0.13 -24.27 13.81
C THR A 122 -0.03 -25.19 15.01
N GLY A 123 -0.54 -24.70 16.15
CA GLY A 123 -0.67 -25.48 17.40
C GLY A 123 -1.83 -26.47 17.43
N CYS A 124 -2.61 -26.59 16.36
CA CYS A 124 -3.74 -27.51 16.30
C CYS A 124 -3.29 -28.91 15.86
N GLU A 125 -3.46 -29.92 16.74
CA GLU A 125 -3.06 -31.31 16.46
C GLU A 125 -4.23 -32.31 16.36
N SER A 126 -5.48 -31.89 16.63
CA SER A 126 -6.65 -32.76 16.58
C SER A 126 -7.92 -32.03 16.12
N PRO A 127 -8.95 -32.75 15.63
CA PRO A 127 -10.23 -32.14 15.26
C PRO A 127 -10.95 -31.49 16.45
N GLU A 128 -10.82 -32.06 17.65
CA GLU A 128 -11.42 -31.52 18.88
C GLU A 128 -10.78 -30.20 19.26
N MET A 129 -9.45 -30.10 19.13
CA MET A 129 -8.74 -28.83 19.29
C MET A 129 -9.11 -27.85 18.18
N GLY A 130 -9.23 -28.31 16.93
CA GLY A 130 -9.66 -27.47 15.81
C GLY A 130 -10.98 -26.74 16.07
N LYS A 131 -11.91 -27.33 16.84
CA LYS A 131 -13.17 -26.67 17.20
C LYS A 131 -13.02 -25.52 18.21
N SER A 132 -11.92 -25.45 18.98
CA SER A 132 -11.64 -24.37 19.92
C SER A 132 -10.77 -23.26 19.35
N TYR A 133 -10.23 -23.44 18.13
CA TYR A 133 -9.46 -22.43 17.42
C TYR A 133 -10.40 -21.51 16.64
N PHE A 134 -9.97 -20.25 16.44
CA PHE A 134 -10.72 -19.35 15.59
C PHE A 134 -10.48 -19.69 14.11
N HIS A 135 -11.56 -19.82 13.35
CA HIS A 135 -11.53 -19.89 11.88
C HIS A 135 -12.45 -18.82 11.32
N GLY A 136 -12.10 -18.25 10.17
CA GLY A 136 -12.91 -17.25 9.48
C GLY A 136 -12.15 -15.94 9.30
N PHE A 137 -12.86 -14.82 9.38
CA PHE A 137 -12.29 -13.51 9.11
C PHE A 137 -12.33 -12.61 10.34
N ILE A 138 -11.26 -11.86 10.57
CA ILE A 138 -11.19 -10.80 11.58
C ILE A 138 -11.14 -9.48 10.84
N VAL A 139 -12.19 -8.67 10.98
CA VAL A 139 -12.33 -7.38 10.33
C VAL A 139 -11.84 -6.31 11.30
N ILE A 140 -10.75 -5.65 10.94
CA ILE A 140 -10.25 -4.46 11.64
C ILE A 140 -10.87 -3.24 10.98
N HIS A 141 -11.52 -2.41 11.78
CA HIS A 141 -12.23 -1.24 11.32
C HIS A 141 -12.07 -0.08 12.30
N ARG A 142 -12.37 1.12 11.82
CA ARG A 142 -12.46 2.28 12.72
C ARG A 142 -13.72 2.18 13.58
N PRO A 143 -13.65 2.55 14.87
CA PRO A 143 -14.82 2.62 15.70
C PRO A 143 -15.75 3.73 15.18
N ILE A 144 -17.06 3.51 15.26
CA ILE A 144 -18.04 4.59 15.08
C ILE A 144 -17.82 5.56 16.24
N GLN A 145 -17.29 6.75 15.95
CA GLN A 145 -16.99 7.71 16.99
C GLN A 145 -18.27 8.22 17.65
N THR A 146 -18.33 8.11 18.97
CA THR A 146 -19.34 8.83 19.75
C THR A 146 -18.90 10.28 19.96
N GLU A 147 -19.86 11.15 20.31
CA GLU A 147 -19.55 12.53 20.72
C GLU A 147 -18.48 12.58 21.81
N LYS A 148 -18.55 11.63 22.77
CA LYS A 148 -17.58 11.52 23.86
C LYS A 148 -16.17 11.19 23.34
N ASP A 149 -16.06 10.25 22.40
CA ASP A 149 -14.77 9.83 21.84
C ASP A 149 -14.15 10.98 21.04
N ARG A 150 -14.96 11.69 20.24
CA ARG A 150 -14.53 12.88 19.50
C ARG A 150 -14.01 13.98 20.42
N LEU A 151 -14.73 14.29 21.50
CA LEU A 151 -14.29 15.30 22.47
C LEU A 151 -13.02 14.87 23.22
N ALA A 152 -12.86 13.58 23.52
CA ALA A 152 -11.65 13.05 24.13
C ALA A 152 -10.44 13.15 23.17
N GLU A 153 -10.67 12.91 21.88
CA GLU A 153 -9.67 13.08 20.83
C GLU A 153 -9.23 14.53 20.67
N ILE A 154 -10.18 15.47 20.57
CA ILE A 154 -9.89 16.91 20.52
C ILE A 154 -9.07 17.32 21.74
N LYS A 155 -9.47 16.87 22.93
CA LYS A 155 -8.75 17.19 24.17
C LYS A 155 -7.30 16.68 24.13
N ARG A 156 -7.05 15.46 23.65
CA ARG A 156 -5.68 14.93 23.48
C ARG A 156 -4.86 15.83 22.55
N LEU A 157 -5.46 16.29 21.46
CA LEU A 157 -4.80 17.15 20.51
C LEU A 157 -4.50 18.54 21.10
N GLU A 158 -5.43 19.13 21.85
CA GLU A 158 -5.20 20.39 22.57
C GLU A 158 -4.11 20.28 23.64
N ASP A 159 -4.09 19.17 24.38
CA ASP A 159 -3.07 18.90 25.39
C ASP A 159 -1.69 18.77 24.71
N TYR A 160 -1.62 18.11 23.56
CA TYR A 160 -0.42 18.01 22.72
C TYR A 160 0.04 19.37 22.18
N MET A 161 -0.87 20.21 21.67
CA MET A 161 -0.53 21.56 21.18
C MET A 161 0.08 22.43 22.29
N LYS A 162 -0.42 22.32 23.53
CA LYS A 162 0.13 23.04 24.69
C LYS A 162 1.51 22.53 25.13
N ASN A 163 1.80 21.24 24.91
CA ASN A 163 3.09 20.63 25.23
C ASN A 163 3.55 19.68 24.11
N PRO A 164 4.16 20.20 23.04
CA PRO A 164 4.50 19.42 21.83
C PRO A 164 5.69 18.46 22.00
N THR A 165 6.18 18.25 23.22
CA THR A 165 7.28 17.32 23.53
C THR A 165 6.82 15.86 23.61
N ASP A 166 5.51 15.61 23.74
CA ASP A 166 4.95 14.28 23.89
C ASP A 166 4.76 13.58 22.52
N VAL A 167 4.78 12.24 22.45
CA VAL A 167 4.29 11.54 21.24
C VAL A 167 2.77 11.69 21.21
N PHE A 168 2.22 12.10 20.07
CA PHE A 168 0.78 11.99 19.86
C PHE A 168 0.42 10.52 19.63
N VAL A 169 0.10 9.81 20.71
CA VAL A 169 -0.29 8.39 20.66
C VAL A 169 -1.78 8.28 20.36
N THR A 170 -2.11 7.65 19.24
CA THR A 170 -3.49 7.26 18.92
C THR A 170 -3.80 5.87 19.45
N GLU A 171 -5.09 5.59 19.67
CA GLU A 171 -5.54 4.23 19.97
C GLU A 171 -5.16 3.29 18.82
N LYS A 172 -4.55 2.16 19.17
CA LYS A 172 -4.17 1.14 18.21
C LYS A 172 -5.41 0.37 17.77
N LEU A 173 -5.76 0.51 16.49
CA LEU A 173 -6.95 -0.14 15.92
C LEU A 173 -6.72 -1.65 15.72
N ASP A 174 -5.55 -2.03 15.22
CA ASP A 174 -5.18 -3.43 14.97
C ASP A 174 -4.49 -4.05 16.20
N VAL A 175 -5.29 -4.62 17.07
CA VAL A 175 -4.82 -5.35 18.27
C VAL A 175 -4.30 -6.76 17.95
N ILE A 176 -4.54 -7.27 16.74
CA ILE A 176 -4.11 -8.59 16.29
C ILE A 176 -2.63 -8.55 15.88
N GLU A 177 -2.20 -7.43 15.30
CA GLU A 177 -0.83 -7.23 14.82
C GLU A 177 0.23 -7.54 15.89
N ASP A 178 -0.01 -7.20 17.16
CA ASP A 178 0.94 -7.47 18.25
C ASP A 178 1.06 -8.96 18.61
N GLN A 179 -0.03 -9.72 18.53
CA GLN A 179 0.00 -11.17 18.78
C GLN A 179 0.80 -11.90 17.69
N LEU A 180 0.70 -11.41 16.45
CA LEU A 180 1.44 -11.96 15.33
C LEU A 180 2.94 -11.61 15.39
N LYS A 181 3.26 -10.41 15.90
CA LYS A 181 4.64 -9.97 16.15
C LYS A 181 5.30 -10.64 17.37
N SER A 182 4.54 -11.04 18.39
CA SER A 182 5.09 -11.72 19.57
C SER A 182 5.35 -13.22 19.34
N SER A 183 4.61 -13.84 18.40
CA SER A 183 4.78 -15.23 17.97
C SER A 183 6.00 -15.43 17.05
N SER A 184 6.45 -14.35 16.41
CA SER A 184 7.74 -14.27 15.72
C SER A 184 8.76 -13.78 16.75
N SER A 185 9.67 -14.66 17.18
CA SER A 185 10.73 -14.28 18.12
C SER A 185 11.45 -13.01 17.64
N GLY A 186 11.23 -11.90 18.34
CA GLY A 186 12.00 -10.67 18.22
C GLY A 186 11.88 -9.96 16.88
N ALA A 187 10.72 -9.37 16.59
CA ALA A 187 10.68 -8.19 15.73
C ALA A 187 10.11 -7.02 16.55
N GLU A 188 10.98 -6.42 17.38
CA GLU A 188 11.06 -4.95 17.39
C GLU A 188 11.00 -4.48 15.93
N THR A 189 10.37 -3.34 15.65
CA THR A 189 10.43 -2.68 14.33
C THR A 189 11.84 -2.84 13.78
N THR A 190 12.05 -3.86 12.94
CA THR A 190 13.41 -4.27 12.64
C THR A 190 13.82 -3.23 11.65
N ILE A 191 14.66 -2.31 12.11
CA ILE A 191 15.28 -1.34 11.23
C ILE A 191 16.09 -2.21 10.28
N ILE A 192 15.51 -2.51 9.11
CA ILE A 192 16.22 -3.23 8.07
C ILE A 192 17.21 -2.19 7.56
N PRO A 193 18.51 -2.40 7.81
CA PRO A 193 19.50 -1.43 7.44
C PRO A 193 19.42 -1.22 5.93
N ASP A 194 19.73 0.00 5.49
CA ASP A 194 19.94 0.26 4.09
C ASP A 194 20.89 -0.80 3.51
N GLN A 195 20.39 -1.49 2.50
CA GLN A 195 21.06 -2.59 1.84
C GLN A 195 20.63 -2.62 0.38
N ASP A 196 21.53 -3.07 -0.49
CA ASP A 196 21.20 -3.33 -1.88
C ASP A 196 20.55 -4.69 -2.05
N ALA A 197 19.91 -4.89 -3.19
CA ALA A 197 19.32 -6.18 -3.52
C ALA A 197 20.40 -7.26 -3.51
N ARG A 198 20.09 -8.40 -2.90
CA ARG A 198 21.03 -9.52 -2.81
C ARG A 198 20.32 -10.85 -2.93
N TYR A 199 21.01 -11.82 -3.52
CA TYR A 199 20.52 -13.19 -3.60
C TYR A 199 20.39 -13.76 -2.18
N ALA A 200 19.18 -14.16 -1.78
CA ALA A 200 18.83 -14.46 -0.38
C ALA A 200 19.76 -15.50 0.27
N ASP A 201 20.11 -16.56 -0.46
CA ASP A 201 21.00 -17.63 0.03
C ASP A 201 22.50 -17.28 -0.08
N GLY A 202 22.82 -16.05 -0.47
CA GLY A 202 24.17 -15.52 -0.65
C GLY A 202 24.87 -15.93 -1.95
N ALA A 203 26.04 -15.32 -2.18
CA ALA A 203 26.77 -15.43 -3.45
C ALA A 203 27.20 -16.88 -3.81
N ASN A 204 27.45 -17.75 -2.83
CA ASN A 204 27.80 -19.15 -3.08
C ASN A 204 26.63 -19.96 -3.65
N ALA A 205 25.42 -19.68 -3.18
CA ALA A 205 24.21 -20.34 -3.64
C ALA A 205 23.83 -19.85 -5.04
N MET A 206 23.88 -18.53 -5.28
CA MET A 206 23.71 -17.93 -6.61
C MET A 206 24.67 -18.55 -7.63
N LEU A 207 25.93 -18.73 -7.25
CA LEU A 207 26.94 -19.34 -8.08
C LEU A 207 26.65 -20.82 -8.39
N SER A 208 26.21 -21.57 -7.39
CA SER A 208 25.83 -22.99 -7.55
C SER A 208 24.59 -23.13 -8.44
N TYR A 209 23.66 -22.19 -8.33
CA TYR A 209 22.48 -22.07 -9.17
C TYR A 209 22.88 -21.79 -10.64
N LEU A 210 23.67 -20.75 -10.89
CA LEU A 210 24.12 -20.38 -12.24
C LEU A 210 24.92 -21.50 -12.91
N LYS A 211 25.77 -22.22 -12.16
CA LYS A 211 26.48 -23.42 -12.65
C LYS A 211 25.56 -24.50 -13.19
N ARG A 212 24.36 -24.63 -12.62
CA ARG A 212 23.37 -25.63 -13.00
C ARG A 212 22.52 -25.13 -14.16
N GLU A 213 22.00 -23.91 -14.07
CA GLU A 213 21.01 -23.39 -15.03
C GLU A 213 21.62 -22.89 -16.34
N LEU A 214 22.88 -22.44 -16.36
CA LEU A 214 23.56 -22.04 -17.60
C LEU A 214 24.03 -23.25 -18.44
N ARG A 215 23.65 -24.48 -18.07
CA ARG A 215 23.99 -25.68 -18.83
C ARG A 215 22.96 -25.92 -19.91
N THR A 216 23.40 -25.88 -21.17
CA THR A 216 22.58 -26.33 -22.29
C THR A 216 23.40 -27.25 -23.20
N ASP A 217 22.73 -28.24 -23.79
CA ASP A 217 23.34 -29.16 -24.75
C ASP A 217 23.90 -28.40 -25.97
N GLU A 218 23.26 -27.30 -26.35
CA GLU A 218 23.68 -26.47 -27.48
C GLU A 218 25.01 -25.74 -27.22
N ILE A 219 25.19 -25.15 -26.02
CA ILE A 219 26.46 -24.54 -25.59
C ILE A 219 27.58 -25.59 -25.59
N ALA A 220 27.30 -26.79 -25.08
CA ALA A 220 28.26 -27.87 -25.02
C ALA A 220 28.67 -28.37 -26.43
N LEU A 221 27.70 -28.54 -27.33
CA LEU A 221 27.93 -28.99 -28.70
C LEU A 221 28.72 -27.98 -29.52
N LYS A 222 28.47 -26.67 -29.33
CA LYS A 222 29.17 -25.58 -30.04
C LYS A 222 30.50 -25.19 -29.43
N ARG A 223 30.83 -25.74 -28.25
CA ARG A 223 32.05 -25.42 -27.49
C ARG A 223 32.19 -23.93 -27.19
N ASP A 224 31.06 -23.27 -26.90
CA ASP A 224 31.05 -21.85 -26.56
C ASP A 224 31.74 -21.62 -25.21
N ASP A 225 32.58 -20.58 -25.10
CA ASP A 225 33.16 -20.10 -23.84
C ASP A 225 33.32 -18.60 -23.93
N GLN A 226 32.43 -17.86 -23.27
CA GLN A 226 32.43 -16.41 -23.31
C GLN A 226 31.89 -15.79 -22.03
N TRP A 227 32.30 -14.54 -21.83
CA TRP A 227 31.75 -13.64 -20.84
C TRP A 227 30.54 -12.91 -21.39
N VAL A 228 29.53 -12.76 -20.54
CA VAL A 228 28.26 -12.11 -20.85
C VAL A 228 27.99 -11.07 -19.77
N LYS A 229 28.07 -9.81 -20.16
CA LYS A 229 27.71 -8.67 -19.31
C LYS A 229 26.22 -8.40 -19.40
N THR A 230 25.59 -8.31 -18.24
CA THR A 230 24.16 -8.10 -18.11
C THR A 230 23.85 -7.00 -17.12
N HIS A 231 22.81 -6.25 -17.41
CA HIS A 231 22.23 -5.25 -16.52
C HIS A 231 20.84 -5.73 -16.11
N LEU A 232 20.61 -5.79 -14.80
CA LEU A 232 19.42 -6.38 -14.19
C LEU A 232 18.68 -5.35 -13.37
N LYS A 233 17.34 -5.40 -13.43
CA LYS A 233 16.46 -4.63 -12.54
C LYS A 233 15.82 -5.57 -11.53
N VAL A 234 15.95 -5.25 -10.25
CA VAL A 234 15.31 -5.94 -9.14
C VAL A 234 14.28 -5.00 -8.51
N ASP A 235 13.03 -5.43 -8.45
CA ASP A 235 11.96 -4.61 -7.89
C ASP A 235 11.89 -4.64 -6.35
N GLU A 236 10.99 -3.85 -5.76
CA GLU A 236 10.75 -3.81 -4.31
C GLU A 236 10.25 -5.14 -3.69
N HIS A 237 10.00 -6.16 -4.50
CA HIS A 237 9.65 -7.51 -4.06
C HIS A 237 10.79 -8.51 -4.25
N GLY A 238 11.93 -8.04 -4.74
CA GLY A 238 13.08 -8.88 -5.06
C GLY A 238 12.90 -9.65 -6.37
N VAL A 239 11.93 -9.28 -7.21
CA VAL A 239 11.68 -9.93 -8.50
C VAL A 239 12.51 -9.25 -9.58
N LEU A 240 13.13 -10.05 -10.43
CA LEU A 240 13.90 -9.57 -11.57
C LEU A 240 12.93 -9.10 -12.67
N SER A 241 12.79 -7.79 -12.83
CA SER A 241 11.79 -7.15 -13.69
C SER A 241 12.33 -6.72 -15.06
N GLY A 242 13.65 -6.81 -15.27
CA GLY A 242 14.28 -6.53 -16.55
C GLY A 242 15.71 -7.06 -16.65
N LEU A 243 16.09 -7.54 -17.83
CA LEU A 243 17.43 -7.97 -18.20
C LEU A 243 17.80 -7.35 -19.55
N THR A 244 18.93 -6.64 -19.60
CA THR A 244 19.54 -6.17 -20.85
C THR A 244 20.98 -6.65 -20.97
N PHE A 245 21.45 -6.83 -22.20
CA PHE A 245 22.84 -7.18 -22.49
C PHE A 245 23.60 -5.94 -22.91
N GLU A 246 24.79 -5.71 -22.34
CA GLU A 246 25.61 -4.54 -22.69
C GLU A 246 26.28 -4.65 -24.06
N GLU A 247 26.49 -5.87 -24.54
CA GLU A 247 27.13 -6.18 -25.82
C GLU A 247 26.23 -7.14 -26.62
N ASP A 248 26.52 -7.29 -27.92
CA ASP A 248 25.79 -8.22 -28.76
C ASP A 248 26.40 -9.63 -28.69
N TYR A 249 25.59 -10.60 -28.28
CA TYR A 249 25.97 -11.99 -28.10
C TYR A 249 25.12 -12.91 -29.01
N PRO A 250 25.60 -14.11 -29.35
CA PRO A 250 24.79 -15.07 -30.09
C PRO A 250 23.49 -15.43 -29.35
N GLU A 251 22.38 -15.54 -30.08
CA GLU A 251 21.04 -15.77 -29.50
C GLU A 251 20.98 -16.98 -28.56
N ARG A 252 21.64 -18.09 -28.89
CA ARG A 252 21.71 -19.27 -28.00
C ARG A 252 22.30 -18.96 -26.62
N ILE A 253 23.22 -17.99 -26.54
CA ILE A 253 23.87 -17.58 -25.30
C ILE A 253 22.99 -16.59 -24.55
N LYS A 254 22.39 -15.61 -25.26
CA LYS A 254 21.38 -14.72 -24.68
C LYS A 254 20.22 -15.50 -24.08
N SER A 255 19.62 -16.42 -24.84
CA SER A 255 18.53 -17.28 -24.38
C SER A 255 18.95 -18.18 -23.20
N SER A 256 20.18 -18.69 -23.17
CA SER A 256 20.66 -19.47 -22.02
C SER A 256 20.76 -18.62 -20.76
N VAL A 257 21.23 -17.37 -20.88
CA VAL A 257 21.36 -16.44 -19.77
C VAL A 257 19.98 -15.94 -19.31
N GLU A 258 19.13 -15.52 -20.24
CA GLU A 258 17.74 -15.13 -19.96
C GLU A 258 16.99 -16.23 -19.20
N ASN A 259 17.06 -17.47 -19.69
CA ASN A 259 16.40 -18.60 -19.03
C ASN A 259 16.94 -18.87 -17.62
N ALA A 260 18.23 -18.69 -17.39
CA ALA A 260 18.83 -18.87 -16.07
C ALA A 260 18.43 -17.72 -15.12
N ILE A 261 18.41 -16.48 -15.60
CA ILE A 261 18.07 -15.30 -14.80
C ILE A 261 16.57 -15.27 -14.47
N LEU A 262 15.69 -15.51 -15.45
CA LEU A 262 14.24 -15.51 -15.25
C LEU A 262 13.75 -16.60 -14.31
N LYS A 263 14.51 -17.69 -14.14
CA LYS A 263 14.18 -18.78 -13.21
C LYS A 263 14.77 -18.58 -11.83
N MET A 264 15.47 -17.47 -11.57
CA MET A 264 16.05 -17.23 -10.25
C MET A 264 14.93 -17.11 -9.20
N PRO A 265 15.18 -17.57 -7.97
CA PRO A 265 14.27 -17.26 -6.88
C PRO A 265 14.27 -15.74 -6.63
N ASN A 266 13.21 -15.25 -5.98
CA ASN A 266 13.15 -13.86 -5.55
C ASN A 266 14.38 -13.54 -4.68
N TRP A 267 14.98 -12.40 -4.96
CA TRP A 267 16.07 -11.82 -4.18
C TRP A 267 15.52 -11.20 -2.90
N GLU A 268 16.39 -10.91 -1.94
CA GLU A 268 16.07 -9.90 -0.95
C GLU A 268 16.12 -8.53 -1.68
N PRO A 269 15.06 -7.71 -1.62
CA PRO A 269 15.05 -6.42 -2.28
C PRO A 269 16.06 -5.47 -1.64
N ALA A 270 16.38 -4.40 -2.36
CA ALA A 270 17.07 -3.28 -1.76
C ALA A 270 16.14 -2.63 -0.73
N TYR A 271 16.68 -2.21 0.41
CA TYR A 271 15.93 -1.46 1.43
C TYR A 271 16.53 -0.06 1.60
N ARG A 272 15.66 0.94 1.74
CA ARG A 272 16.00 2.32 2.12
C ARG A 272 15.02 2.77 3.19
N ASP A 273 15.52 3.24 4.34
CA ASP A 273 14.68 3.64 5.47
C ASP A 273 13.70 2.50 5.91
N SER A 274 14.17 1.24 5.84
CA SER A 274 13.36 0.02 6.09
C SER A 274 12.21 -0.23 5.10
N VAL A 275 12.14 0.52 4.00
CA VAL A 275 11.18 0.34 2.91
C VAL A 275 11.89 -0.33 1.74
N PRO A 276 11.33 -1.39 1.14
CA PRO A 276 11.94 -1.98 -0.04
C PRO A 276 11.80 -1.04 -1.24
N VAL A 277 12.84 -0.93 -2.05
CA VAL A 277 12.90 -0.06 -3.23
C VAL A 277 13.38 -0.84 -4.45
N ASN A 278 13.06 -0.32 -5.64
CA ASN A 278 13.65 -0.77 -6.89
C ASN A 278 15.17 -0.56 -6.87
N SER A 279 15.90 -1.48 -7.47
CA SER A 279 17.36 -1.42 -7.60
C SER A 279 17.82 -1.99 -8.93
N GLU A 280 19.01 -1.60 -9.34
CA GLU A 280 19.64 -2.05 -10.57
C GLU A 280 21.03 -2.60 -10.23
N LEU A 281 21.43 -3.70 -10.87
CA LEU A 281 22.73 -4.32 -10.65
C LEU A 281 23.29 -4.92 -11.93
N ASP A 282 24.61 -4.82 -12.08
CA ASP A 282 25.33 -5.40 -13.20
C ASP A 282 25.91 -6.76 -12.80
N LEU A 283 25.72 -7.75 -13.68
CA LEU A 283 26.13 -9.12 -13.47
C LEU A 283 26.93 -9.63 -14.67
N GLU A 284 28.20 -9.95 -14.42
CA GLU A 284 29.06 -10.62 -15.41
C GLU A 284 28.99 -12.14 -15.23
N LEU A 285 28.51 -12.83 -16.27
CA LEU A 285 28.30 -14.27 -16.31
C LEU A 285 29.25 -14.93 -17.28
N ARG A 286 29.87 -16.05 -16.89
CA ARG A 286 30.61 -16.90 -17.81
C ARG A 286 29.75 -18.07 -18.27
N VAL A 287 29.52 -18.12 -19.57
CA VAL A 287 28.82 -19.19 -20.27
C VAL A 287 29.86 -20.03 -21.00
N SER A 288 30.01 -21.29 -20.59
CA SER A 288 31.03 -22.22 -21.09
C SER A 288 30.46 -23.62 -21.36
N TYR A 289 31.04 -24.27 -22.34
CA TYR A 289 30.84 -25.68 -22.65
C TYR A 289 31.31 -26.60 -21.52
N SER A 290 32.22 -26.13 -20.68
CA SER A 290 32.72 -26.89 -19.55
C SER A 290 31.88 -26.62 -18.28
N PRO A 291 31.19 -27.64 -17.74
CA PRO A 291 30.25 -27.46 -16.64
C PRO A 291 30.89 -27.11 -15.29
N SER A 292 32.22 -27.23 -15.17
CA SER A 292 32.98 -26.86 -13.97
C SER A 292 33.30 -25.37 -13.90
N VAL A 293 33.29 -24.68 -15.04
CA VAL A 293 33.68 -23.26 -15.18
C VAL A 293 32.51 -22.33 -15.52
N ASN A 294 31.29 -22.85 -15.65
CA ASN A 294 30.06 -22.04 -15.72
C ASN A 294 29.84 -21.22 -14.45
N GLY A 295 29.25 -20.02 -14.60
CA GLY A 295 28.87 -19.15 -13.49
C GLY A 295 29.69 -17.86 -13.43
N MET A 296 29.84 -17.28 -12.24
CA MET A 296 30.48 -15.98 -12.03
C MET A 296 31.93 -16.14 -11.56
N TYR A 297 32.89 -16.33 -12.48
CA TYR A 297 34.32 -16.34 -12.11
C TYR A 297 35.21 -15.76 -13.20
N LEU A 298 35.96 -14.70 -12.87
CA LEU A 298 37.00 -14.07 -13.69
C LEU A 298 37.98 -15.12 -14.25
N ILE A 299 38.70 -14.78 -15.33
CA ILE A 299 39.66 -15.69 -15.99
C ILE A 299 40.71 -16.24 -15.01
N ASN A 300 41.02 -15.49 -13.95
CA ASN A 300 41.96 -15.86 -12.88
C ASN A 300 41.33 -16.73 -11.75
N GLY A 301 40.04 -17.05 -11.81
CA GLY A 301 39.32 -17.85 -10.82
C GLY A 301 38.67 -17.04 -9.69
N ASP A 302 38.83 -15.72 -9.68
CA ASP A 302 38.18 -14.83 -8.71
C ASP A 302 36.71 -14.59 -9.05
N ARG A 303 35.90 -14.17 -8.08
CA ARG A 303 34.49 -13.80 -8.35
C ARG A 303 34.42 -12.37 -8.89
N PRO A 304 33.57 -12.08 -9.90
CA PRO A 304 33.31 -10.71 -10.30
C PRO A 304 32.64 -9.94 -9.15
N THR A 305 32.96 -8.64 -9.06
CA THR A 305 32.32 -7.74 -8.10
C THR A 305 30.97 -7.34 -8.69
N LEU A 306 29.90 -7.46 -7.89
CA LEU A 306 28.61 -6.92 -8.29
C LEU A 306 28.70 -5.39 -8.21
N GLU A 307 28.68 -4.72 -9.36
CA GLU A 307 28.57 -3.27 -9.39
C GLU A 307 27.09 -2.91 -9.29
N GLN A 308 26.75 -2.16 -8.25
CA GLN A 308 25.40 -1.64 -8.02
C GLN A 308 25.45 -0.14 -8.20
N ALA A 309 24.45 0.42 -8.88
CA ALA A 309 24.29 1.87 -8.97
C ALA A 309 24.23 2.43 -7.56
N LYS A 310 25.20 3.27 -7.17
CA LYS A 310 25.26 3.88 -5.84
C LYS A 310 24.04 4.78 -5.63
N LEU A 311 23.00 4.24 -5.02
CA LEU A 311 21.99 5.02 -4.32
C LEU A 311 22.67 5.64 -3.09
N GLU A 312 22.47 6.94 -2.85
CA GLU A 312 23.06 7.64 -1.70
C GLU A 312 22.72 6.89 -0.39
N GLU A 313 23.74 6.40 0.32
CA GLU A 313 23.57 5.69 1.59
C GLU A 313 23.07 6.65 2.66
N LYS A 314 21.91 6.37 3.27
CA LYS A 314 21.54 6.99 4.55
C LYS A 314 22.06 6.14 5.71
N PRO A 315 22.40 6.74 6.86
CA PRO A 315 22.92 6.00 8.01
C PRO A 315 21.89 5.00 8.55
N LYS A 316 22.35 3.76 8.83
CA LYS A 316 21.57 2.67 9.46
C LYS A 316 21.02 3.02 10.85
N ASP A 317 21.57 4.06 11.48
CA ASP A 317 21.17 4.55 12.80
C ASP A 317 20.37 5.85 12.64
N LEU A 318 19.06 5.76 12.82
CA LEU A 318 18.14 6.89 12.73
C LEU A 318 18.46 7.99 13.76
N MET A 319 19.00 7.66 14.93
CA MET A 319 19.42 8.67 15.91
C MET A 319 20.62 9.48 15.40
N LYS A 320 21.55 8.86 14.67
CA LYS A 320 22.64 9.57 13.99
C LYS A 320 22.16 10.39 12.80
N LEU A 321 21.21 9.88 12.01
CA LEU A 321 20.62 10.60 10.88
C LEU A 321 19.86 11.86 11.33
N TYR A 322 19.21 11.80 12.50
CA TYR A 322 18.47 12.93 13.09
C TYR A 322 19.24 13.66 14.20
N SER A 323 20.58 13.65 14.19
CA SER A 323 21.44 14.47 15.05
C SER A 323 21.21 14.32 16.56
N GLY A 324 20.88 13.11 17.04
CA GLY A 324 20.65 12.84 18.47
C GLY A 324 19.22 13.11 18.94
N ALA A 325 18.26 13.17 18.01
CA ALA A 325 16.83 13.29 18.32
C ALA A 325 16.33 12.13 19.20
N THR A 326 15.34 12.40 20.05
CA THR A 326 14.73 11.35 20.88
C THR A 326 13.92 10.37 20.00
N PRO A 327 13.67 9.12 20.45
CA PRO A 327 12.82 8.17 19.71
C PRO A 327 11.46 8.77 19.30
N GLU A 328 10.90 9.62 20.16
CA GLU A 328 9.63 10.31 19.96
C GLU A 328 9.71 11.34 18.82
N GLU A 329 10.82 12.08 18.75
CA GLU A 329 11.10 13.01 17.66
C GLU A 329 11.35 12.29 16.34
N ILE A 330 12.02 11.14 16.36
CA ILE A 330 12.24 10.30 15.18
C ILE A 330 10.91 9.75 14.67
N PHE A 331 10.09 9.18 15.55
CA PHE A 331 8.75 8.72 15.21
C PHE A 331 7.93 9.84 14.58
N MET A 332 8.04 11.05 15.12
CA MET A 332 7.34 12.19 14.56
C MET A 332 7.85 12.56 13.15
N LYS A 333 9.17 12.68 12.97
CA LYS A 333 9.79 13.01 11.68
C LYS A 333 9.55 11.94 10.61
N GLN A 334 9.22 10.73 11.03
CA GLN A 334 8.84 9.64 10.14
C GLN A 334 7.37 9.67 9.71
N ALA A 335 6.51 10.48 10.35
CA ALA A 335 5.12 10.57 9.96
C ALA A 335 4.98 11.05 8.50
N PRO A 336 4.06 10.46 7.70
CA PRO A 336 3.91 10.81 6.29
C PRO A 336 3.67 12.30 6.03
N VAL A 337 2.88 12.97 6.87
CA VAL A 337 2.69 14.43 6.81
C VAL A 337 4.01 15.17 7.01
N TYR A 338 4.79 14.81 8.03
CA TYR A 338 6.04 15.48 8.31
C TYR A 338 7.02 15.32 7.14
N LYS A 339 7.20 14.09 6.65
CA LYS A 339 8.05 13.80 5.48
C LYS A 339 7.57 14.55 4.23
N GLY A 340 6.27 14.56 3.97
CA GLY A 340 5.69 15.22 2.80
C GLY A 340 5.83 16.74 2.86
N LEU A 341 5.65 17.36 4.01
CA LEU A 341 5.88 18.79 4.21
C LEU A 341 7.36 19.16 4.03
N GLU A 342 8.27 18.29 4.49
CA GLU A 342 9.72 18.52 4.41
C GLU A 342 10.25 18.64 2.98
N ILE A 343 9.73 17.82 2.06
CA ILE A 343 10.18 17.76 0.66
C ILE A 343 9.50 18.78 -0.24
N MET A 344 8.57 19.58 0.28
CA MET A 344 7.84 20.53 -0.55
C MET A 344 8.73 21.63 -1.11
N ASP A 345 8.40 22.07 -2.32
CA ASP A 345 9.00 23.26 -2.92
C ASP A 345 8.53 24.51 -2.15
N ARG A 346 9.45 25.10 -1.37
CA ARG A 346 9.19 26.29 -0.56
C ARG A 346 9.16 27.60 -1.38
N THR A 347 9.36 27.54 -2.69
CA THR A 347 9.28 28.71 -3.59
C THR A 347 7.87 28.95 -4.13
N GLU A 348 7.00 27.93 -4.11
CA GLU A 348 5.59 28.02 -4.55
C GLU A 348 4.75 28.74 -3.49
N ARG A 349 3.79 29.58 -3.89
CA ARG A 349 2.79 30.15 -2.95
C ARG A 349 1.65 29.16 -2.79
N CYS A 350 1.58 28.46 -1.67
CA CYS A 350 0.67 27.33 -1.53
C CYS A 350 -0.45 27.61 -0.52
N ALA A 351 -1.71 27.30 -0.83
CA ALA A 351 -2.74 27.20 0.21
C ALA A 351 -2.72 25.78 0.81
N LEU A 352 -2.81 25.64 2.13
CA LEU A 352 -2.93 24.34 2.79
C LEU A 352 -4.41 24.03 3.01
N VAL A 353 -4.87 22.88 2.51
CA VAL A 353 -6.21 22.32 2.78
C VAL A 353 -6.02 20.98 3.46
N MET A 354 -6.68 20.75 4.58
CA MET A 354 -6.52 19.52 5.34
C MET A 354 -7.83 19.00 5.90
N ASP A 355 -8.04 17.70 5.73
CA ASP A 355 -9.06 16.94 6.46
C ASP A 355 -8.72 16.93 7.95
N VAL A 356 -9.68 17.29 8.80
CA VAL A 356 -9.56 17.22 10.28
C VAL A 356 -10.63 16.34 10.92
N THR A 357 -11.16 15.38 10.19
CA THR A 357 -12.03 14.32 10.74
C THR A 357 -11.23 13.41 11.67
N GLY A 358 -11.92 12.51 12.39
CA GLY A 358 -11.29 11.70 13.44
C GLY A 358 -10.14 10.80 12.97
N SER A 359 -9.92 10.59 11.65
CA SER A 359 -8.74 9.83 11.16
C SER A 359 -7.46 10.62 11.27
N MET A 360 -7.60 11.93 11.32
CA MET A 360 -6.54 12.85 10.96
C MET A 360 -5.78 13.36 12.17
N SER A 361 -6.18 13.06 13.41
CA SER A 361 -5.58 13.68 14.61
C SER A 361 -4.06 13.53 14.72
N GLN A 362 -3.50 12.35 14.41
CA GLN A 362 -2.04 12.18 14.39
C GLN A 362 -1.38 13.00 13.27
N HIS A 363 -2.05 13.11 12.13
CA HIS A 363 -1.60 13.88 10.97
C HIS A 363 -1.69 15.38 11.23
N VAL A 364 -2.73 15.83 11.93
CA VAL A 364 -2.92 17.20 12.39
C VAL A 364 -1.83 17.58 13.39
N ALA A 365 -1.56 16.72 14.37
CA ALA A 365 -0.44 16.90 15.30
C ALA A 365 0.90 17.03 14.56
N SER A 366 1.12 16.18 13.55
CA SER A 366 2.32 16.23 12.68
C SER A 366 2.45 17.57 11.96
N MET A 367 1.35 18.05 11.37
CA MET A 367 1.28 19.29 10.60
C MET A 367 1.57 20.50 11.50
N ILE A 368 0.90 20.60 12.65
CA ILE A 368 1.07 21.72 13.60
C ILE A 368 2.52 21.76 14.10
N ARG A 369 3.09 20.61 14.46
CA ARG A 369 4.49 20.55 14.90
C ARG A 369 5.46 20.95 13.80
N TRP A 370 5.24 20.50 12.57
CA TRP A 370 6.09 20.89 11.43
C TRP A 370 6.02 22.40 11.19
N ILE A 371 4.81 22.98 11.19
CA ILE A 371 4.58 24.42 11.03
C ILE A 371 5.25 25.21 12.16
N GLY A 372 5.11 24.78 13.40
CA GLY A 372 5.72 25.42 14.57
C GLY A 372 7.25 25.47 14.51
N ILE A 373 7.88 24.42 13.97
CA ILE A 373 9.35 24.37 13.77
C ILE A 373 9.80 25.26 12.61
N HIS A 374 8.96 25.45 11.59
CA HIS A 374 9.33 26.07 10.32
C HIS A 374 8.71 27.46 10.08
N GLN A 375 8.20 28.13 11.12
CA GLN A 375 7.44 29.39 11.02
C GLN A 375 8.11 30.45 10.12
N ASP A 376 9.43 30.61 10.21
CA ASP A 376 10.20 31.61 9.45
C ASP A 376 10.37 31.28 7.96
N SER A 377 9.99 30.07 7.54
CA SER A 377 10.20 29.55 6.18
C SER A 377 8.94 28.99 5.53
N LEU A 378 7.76 29.29 6.11
CA LEU A 378 6.48 28.85 5.55
C LEU A 378 6.21 29.56 4.24
N ASN A 379 5.82 28.79 3.22
CA ASN A 379 5.36 29.28 1.93
C ASN A 379 3.83 29.21 1.79
N PHE A 380 3.13 28.99 2.92
CA PHE A 380 1.68 28.90 2.96
C PHE A 380 1.03 30.28 2.98
N THR A 381 0.09 30.51 2.05
CA THR A 381 -0.67 31.76 1.95
C THR A 381 -1.97 31.74 2.75
N SER A 382 -2.55 30.56 2.96
CA SER A 382 -3.74 30.36 3.79
C SER A 382 -3.86 28.91 4.27
N PHE A 383 -4.71 28.69 5.28
CA PHE A 383 -4.98 27.39 5.89
C PHE A 383 -6.48 27.15 5.90
N THR A 384 -6.92 26.02 5.36
CA THR A 384 -8.31 25.59 5.29
C THR A 384 -8.46 24.21 5.90
N PHE A 385 -9.44 24.05 6.78
CA PHE A 385 -9.76 22.78 7.44
C PHE A 385 -11.22 22.40 7.18
N PHE A 386 -11.50 21.12 7.03
CA PHE A 386 -12.87 20.63 6.84
C PHE A 386 -13.20 19.42 7.71
N ASN A 387 -14.48 19.31 8.09
CA ASN A 387 -15.01 18.27 9.00
C ASN A 387 -16.19 17.47 8.40
N ASP A 388 -16.43 17.67 7.10
CA ASP A 388 -17.50 17.05 6.32
C ASP A 388 -18.91 17.37 6.84
N GLY A 389 -19.19 18.67 6.90
CA GLY A 389 -20.54 19.19 7.00
C GLY A 389 -21.09 19.42 8.40
N ASP A 390 -20.26 19.74 9.39
CA ASP A 390 -20.68 20.18 10.73
C ASP A 390 -21.64 19.20 11.43
N GLY A 391 -21.36 17.90 11.32
CA GLY A 391 -22.21 16.86 11.93
C GLY A 391 -23.58 16.72 11.28
N LYS A 392 -23.79 17.28 10.08
CA LYS A 392 -25.01 17.07 9.29
C LYS A 392 -25.23 15.55 9.09
N PRO A 393 -26.47 15.05 9.25
CA PRO A 393 -26.79 13.68 8.87
C PRO A 393 -26.58 13.44 7.36
N SER A 394 -26.18 12.23 6.99
CA SER A 394 -25.95 11.72 5.63
C SER A 394 -26.90 12.29 4.58
N ARG A 395 -28.21 12.14 4.82
CA ARG A 395 -29.31 12.59 3.94
C ARG A 395 -29.26 14.09 3.59
N LYS A 396 -28.65 14.90 4.45
CA LYS A 396 -28.59 16.36 4.30
C LYS A 396 -27.27 16.83 3.67
N LYS A 397 -26.27 15.96 3.54
CA LYS A 397 -25.00 16.28 2.87
C LYS A 397 -25.19 16.16 1.36
N ARG A 398 -25.53 17.29 0.73
CA ARG A 398 -25.73 17.40 -0.71
C ARG A 398 -24.45 17.95 -1.32
N ILE A 399 -23.94 17.27 -2.36
CA ILE A 399 -22.75 17.70 -3.11
C ILE A 399 -22.88 19.18 -3.50
N GLY A 400 -21.82 19.95 -3.19
CA GLY A 400 -21.75 21.40 -3.42
C GLY A 400 -22.38 22.25 -2.30
N SER A 401 -22.85 21.62 -1.22
CA SER A 401 -23.47 22.31 -0.07
C SER A 401 -23.33 21.52 1.24
N THR A 402 -22.33 20.64 1.32
CA THR A 402 -22.02 19.85 2.51
C THR A 402 -21.59 20.76 3.64
N GLY A 403 -20.75 21.77 3.37
CA GLY A 403 -20.30 22.76 4.36
C GLY A 403 -19.26 22.19 5.34
N GLY A 404 -19.07 22.85 6.48
CA GLY A 404 -18.06 22.42 7.45
C GLY A 404 -16.63 22.70 7.00
N VAL A 405 -16.42 23.77 6.25
CA VAL A 405 -15.12 24.22 5.75
C VAL A 405 -14.81 25.60 6.36
N TYR A 406 -13.62 25.74 6.94
CA TYR A 406 -13.19 26.94 7.66
C TYR A 406 -11.78 27.34 7.22
N ASN A 407 -11.47 28.64 7.20
CA ASN A 407 -10.21 29.17 6.68
C ASN A 407 -9.65 30.30 7.55
N THR A 408 -8.32 30.38 7.62
CA THR A 408 -7.58 31.53 8.16
C THR A 408 -6.36 31.85 7.27
N PHE A 409 -5.95 33.11 7.29
CA PHE A 409 -4.69 33.60 6.70
C PHE A 409 -3.60 33.78 7.75
N ASN A 410 -3.93 33.57 9.04
CA ASN A 410 -3.04 33.81 10.16
C ASN A 410 -2.55 32.48 10.72
N VAL A 411 -1.23 32.24 10.62
CA VAL A 411 -0.60 31.02 11.15
C VAL A 411 -0.87 30.81 12.65
N ASN A 412 -1.03 31.90 13.41
CA ASN A 412 -1.29 31.83 14.85
C ASN A 412 -2.71 31.36 15.20
N GLU A 413 -3.62 31.29 14.22
CA GLU A 413 -5.01 30.86 14.43
C GLU A 413 -5.24 29.38 14.08
N ILE A 414 -4.23 28.68 13.55
CA ILE A 414 -4.34 27.29 13.08
C ILE A 414 -4.86 26.36 14.17
N GLU A 415 -4.25 26.37 15.35
CA GLU A 415 -4.62 25.50 16.47
C GLU A 415 -6.08 25.70 16.89
N SER A 416 -6.51 26.96 17.02
CA SER A 416 -7.90 27.29 17.35
C SER A 416 -8.86 26.88 16.23
N LEU A 417 -8.50 27.11 14.96
CA LEU A 417 -9.37 26.82 13.82
C LEU A 417 -9.56 25.32 13.63
N VAL A 418 -8.49 24.54 13.77
CA VAL A 418 -8.53 23.07 13.73
C VAL A 418 -9.49 22.55 14.79
N THR A 419 -9.28 22.95 16.05
CA THR A 419 -10.08 22.41 17.17
C THR A 419 -11.53 22.91 17.12
N GLU A 420 -11.81 24.11 16.63
CA GLU A 420 -13.18 24.57 16.34
C GLU A 420 -13.83 23.73 15.24
N THR A 421 -13.11 23.47 14.15
CA THR A 421 -13.60 22.67 13.03
C THR A 421 -13.94 21.25 13.48
N MET A 422 -13.06 20.59 14.23
CA MET A 422 -13.30 19.25 14.81
C MET A 422 -14.49 19.21 15.77
N ARG A 423 -14.75 20.30 16.53
CA ARG A 423 -15.90 20.36 17.46
C ARG A 423 -17.22 20.45 16.73
N LYS A 424 -17.26 21.06 15.55
CA LYS A 424 -18.48 21.20 14.77
C LYS A 424 -18.87 19.91 14.06
N GLY A 425 -17.93 19.04 13.74
CA GLY A 425 -18.17 17.80 13.00
C GLY A 425 -16.96 16.87 13.04
N GLY A 426 -17.19 15.57 12.84
CA GLY A 426 -16.11 14.56 12.88
C GLY A 426 -16.04 13.64 11.65
N GLY A 427 -16.75 13.95 10.56
CA GLY A 427 -16.77 13.06 9.38
C GLY A 427 -17.46 11.72 9.64
N GLY A 428 -18.66 11.73 10.25
CA GLY A 428 -19.38 10.52 10.67
C GLY A 428 -19.84 9.56 9.56
N GLU A 429 -19.24 9.63 8.37
CA GLU A 429 -19.43 8.73 7.23
C GLU A 429 -18.09 8.44 6.57
N ARG A 430 -18.04 7.41 5.72
CA ARG A 430 -16.80 7.07 5.01
C ARG A 430 -16.41 8.07 3.91
N ALA A 431 -17.38 8.73 3.27
CA ALA A 431 -17.10 9.62 2.16
C ALA A 431 -17.04 11.08 2.64
N GLU A 432 -16.01 11.81 2.25
CA GLU A 432 -15.73 13.18 2.69
C GLU A 432 -15.95 14.20 1.55
N SER A 433 -16.00 15.48 1.88
CA SER A 433 -16.27 16.60 0.95
C SER A 433 -15.00 17.39 0.60
N ASP A 434 -13.98 16.67 0.11
CA ASP A 434 -12.67 17.22 -0.21
C ASP A 434 -12.75 18.33 -1.28
N ILE A 435 -13.53 18.14 -2.34
CA ILE A 435 -13.53 19.07 -3.48
C ILE A 435 -14.21 20.39 -3.11
N GLU A 436 -15.28 20.37 -2.31
CA GLU A 436 -15.88 21.58 -1.73
C GLU A 436 -14.84 22.39 -0.94
N ALA A 437 -13.97 21.72 -0.16
CA ALA A 437 -12.91 22.39 0.58
C ALA A 437 -11.83 23.01 -0.34
N LEU A 438 -11.48 22.32 -1.43
CA LEU A 438 -10.56 22.86 -2.45
C LEU A 438 -11.13 24.10 -3.13
N ILE A 439 -12.39 24.04 -3.58
CA ILE A 439 -13.10 25.17 -4.21
C ILE A 439 -13.16 26.35 -3.24
N PHE A 440 -13.56 26.10 -1.99
CA PHE A 440 -13.61 27.13 -0.96
C PHE A 440 -12.24 27.79 -0.74
N SER A 441 -11.16 27.00 -0.70
CA SER A 441 -9.81 27.52 -0.52
C SER A 441 -9.33 28.39 -1.70
N GLN A 442 -9.51 27.94 -2.95
CA GLN A 442 -9.10 28.74 -4.12
C GLN A 442 -9.89 30.06 -4.24
N ASP A 443 -11.16 30.06 -3.84
CA ASP A 443 -12.04 31.24 -3.94
C ASP A 443 -11.71 32.26 -2.84
N LYS A 444 -11.29 31.78 -1.67
CA LYS A 444 -10.84 32.62 -0.55
C LYS A 444 -9.46 33.18 -0.79
N ASP A 445 -8.52 32.33 -1.19
CA ASP A 445 -7.12 32.68 -1.38
C ASP A 445 -6.82 32.76 -2.87
N THR A 446 -7.00 33.95 -3.45
CA THR A 446 -6.70 34.20 -4.87
C THR A 446 -5.19 34.36 -5.14
N PHE A 447 -4.35 34.47 -4.10
CA PHE A 447 -2.90 34.70 -4.22
C PHE A 447 -2.08 33.42 -4.35
N SER A 448 -2.58 32.31 -3.81
CA SER A 448 -1.94 31.00 -3.96
C SER A 448 -1.83 30.58 -5.43
N THR A 449 -0.69 30.01 -5.79
CA THR A 449 -0.42 29.44 -7.12
C THR A 449 -0.78 27.96 -7.19
N SER A 450 -0.89 27.30 -6.04
CA SER A 450 -1.23 25.88 -5.89
C SER A 450 -1.91 25.63 -4.55
N ILE A 451 -2.48 24.45 -4.38
CA ILE A 451 -3.05 24.00 -3.11
C ILE A 451 -2.39 22.68 -2.70
N LEU A 452 -2.01 22.55 -1.44
CA LEU A 452 -1.63 21.29 -0.82
C LEU A 452 -2.88 20.68 -0.16
N LEU A 453 -3.36 19.55 -0.65
CA LEU A 453 -4.40 18.76 0.01
C LEU A 453 -3.75 17.67 0.87
N ILE A 454 -4.04 17.68 2.17
CA ILE A 454 -3.61 16.67 3.14
C ILE A 454 -4.84 15.83 3.53
N ALA A 455 -4.86 14.55 3.15
CA ALA A 455 -5.99 13.66 3.36
C ALA A 455 -5.55 12.22 3.67
N ASP A 456 -6.42 11.42 4.31
CA ASP A 456 -6.20 9.99 4.47
C ASP A 456 -6.68 9.17 3.25
N ASN A 457 -6.23 7.92 3.16
CA ASN A 457 -6.61 7.00 2.08
C ASN A 457 -7.78 6.06 2.43
N TYR A 458 -8.37 6.20 3.63
CA TYR A 458 -9.46 5.35 4.10
C TYR A 458 -10.82 5.80 3.55
N SER A 459 -10.96 7.12 3.41
CA SER A 459 -12.19 7.79 3.01
C SER A 459 -12.35 7.94 1.49
N GLU A 460 -13.59 7.95 1.03
CA GLU A 460 -13.94 8.21 -0.38
C GLU A 460 -14.14 9.70 -0.62
N VAL A 461 -13.94 10.17 -1.86
CA VAL A 461 -14.21 11.56 -2.20
C VAL A 461 -15.65 11.69 -2.70
N ARG A 462 -16.57 12.14 -1.84
CA ARG A 462 -18.02 12.22 -2.12
C ARG A 462 -18.34 13.08 -3.33
N ASP A 463 -17.62 14.17 -3.47
CA ASP A 463 -17.89 15.29 -4.35
C ASP A 463 -16.89 15.38 -5.52
N ILE A 464 -16.31 14.23 -5.91
CA ILE A 464 -15.35 14.13 -7.03
C ILE A 464 -15.90 14.69 -8.35
N GLU A 465 -17.23 14.71 -8.52
CA GLU A 465 -17.90 15.31 -9.68
C GLU A 465 -17.71 16.83 -9.78
N LEU A 466 -17.35 17.50 -8.69
CA LEU A 466 -17.05 18.94 -8.65
C LEU A 466 -15.61 19.26 -9.09
N LEU A 467 -14.74 18.25 -9.28
CA LEU A 467 -13.34 18.44 -9.64
C LEU A 467 -13.12 19.37 -10.85
N PRO A 468 -13.96 19.39 -11.91
CA PRO A 468 -13.81 20.34 -13.01
C PRO A 468 -13.90 21.82 -12.61
N SER A 469 -14.41 22.15 -11.42
CA SER A 469 -14.47 23.51 -10.88
C SER A 469 -13.18 23.93 -10.16
N VAL A 470 -12.26 23.00 -9.92
CA VAL A 470 -10.96 23.26 -9.31
C VAL A 470 -10.00 23.70 -10.40
N SER A 471 -9.51 24.93 -10.29
CA SER A 471 -8.68 25.58 -11.31
C SER A 471 -7.19 25.62 -10.98
N LYS A 472 -6.83 25.48 -9.69
CA LYS A 472 -5.44 25.51 -9.23
C LYS A 472 -4.83 24.11 -9.19
N PRO A 473 -3.52 23.96 -9.45
CA PRO A 473 -2.82 22.70 -9.23
C PRO A 473 -2.94 22.20 -7.80
N ILE A 474 -3.34 20.93 -7.64
CA ILE A 474 -3.48 20.28 -6.34
C ILE A 474 -2.31 19.33 -6.10
N ASN A 475 -1.42 19.73 -5.21
CA ASN A 475 -0.38 18.89 -4.65
C ASN A 475 -1.03 18.04 -3.55
N LEU A 476 -1.02 16.72 -3.71
CA LEU A 476 -1.73 15.81 -2.81
C LEU A 476 -0.74 15.11 -1.89
N LEU A 477 -0.90 15.25 -0.58
CA LEU A 477 -0.16 14.51 0.43
C LEU A 477 -1.11 13.50 1.09
N ILE A 478 -0.87 12.21 0.84
CA ILE A 478 -1.66 11.13 1.45
C ILE A 478 -0.98 10.61 2.71
N CYS A 479 -1.70 10.66 3.84
CA CYS A 479 -1.09 10.48 5.16
C CYS A 479 -1.20 9.06 5.74
N SER A 480 -2.14 8.25 5.23
CA SER A 480 -2.41 6.91 5.73
C SER A 480 -2.55 5.94 4.56
N VAL A 481 -1.51 5.19 4.20
CA VAL A 481 -1.60 4.21 3.11
C VAL A 481 -1.19 2.83 3.61
N ARG A 482 -2.18 1.97 3.81
CA ARG A 482 -2.02 0.53 3.95
C ARG A 482 -2.70 -0.12 2.75
N GLY A 483 -2.01 -0.17 1.61
CA GLY A 483 -2.54 -0.70 0.35
C GLY A 483 -2.44 0.27 -0.82
N ALA A 484 -3.32 0.12 -1.81
CA ALA A 484 -3.35 0.99 -2.98
C ALA A 484 -3.85 2.40 -2.60
N VAL A 485 -3.16 3.45 -3.07
CA VAL A 485 -3.72 4.82 -3.10
C VAL A 485 -5.02 4.83 -3.91
N ARG A 486 -6.06 5.50 -3.39
CA ARG A 486 -7.36 5.61 -4.08
C ARG A 486 -7.21 6.37 -5.39
N THR A 487 -7.90 5.89 -6.42
CA THR A 487 -7.84 6.46 -7.77
C THR A 487 -8.42 7.87 -7.87
N ASP A 488 -9.36 8.23 -6.99
CA ASP A 488 -9.95 9.58 -6.93
C ASP A 488 -8.88 10.61 -6.60
N TYR A 489 -8.07 10.34 -5.58
CA TYR A 489 -6.94 11.16 -5.17
C TYR A 489 -5.87 11.30 -6.27
N LEU A 490 -5.51 10.19 -6.94
CA LEU A 490 -4.62 10.26 -8.11
C LEU A 490 -5.21 11.15 -9.22
N SER A 491 -6.52 11.05 -9.44
CA SER A 491 -7.24 11.84 -10.44
C SER A 491 -7.29 13.33 -10.07
N ILE A 492 -7.46 13.68 -8.80
CA ILE A 492 -7.40 15.06 -8.30
C ILE A 492 -6.05 15.68 -8.64
N ALA A 493 -4.94 15.04 -8.24
CA ALA A 493 -3.61 15.57 -8.49
C ALA A 493 -3.29 15.63 -10.00
N LYS A 494 -3.61 14.59 -10.78
CA LYS A 494 -3.35 14.54 -12.22
C LYS A 494 -4.16 15.58 -13.00
N ASN A 495 -5.48 15.65 -12.79
CA ASN A 495 -6.37 16.44 -13.64
C ASN A 495 -6.29 17.95 -13.34
N THR A 496 -5.75 18.32 -12.18
CA THR A 496 -5.48 19.72 -11.83
C THR A 496 -4.05 20.15 -12.17
N GLY A 497 -3.20 19.22 -12.63
CA GLY A 497 -1.80 19.50 -12.98
C GLY A 497 -0.84 19.55 -11.79
N GLY A 498 -1.24 19.02 -10.64
CA GLY A 498 -0.38 18.92 -9.45
C GLY A 498 0.47 17.64 -9.40
N LYS A 499 0.93 17.31 -8.18
CA LYS A 499 1.83 16.18 -7.88
C LYS A 499 1.34 15.37 -6.68
N LEU A 500 1.73 14.11 -6.60
CA LEU A 500 1.49 13.26 -5.44
C LEU A 500 2.73 13.28 -4.53
N LEU A 501 2.53 13.49 -3.24
CA LEU A 501 3.51 13.39 -2.19
C LEU A 501 3.19 12.12 -1.41
N PHE A 502 4.08 11.14 -1.51
CA PHE A 502 3.86 9.80 -0.97
C PHE A 502 5.13 9.32 -0.30
N ASN A 503 5.05 9.00 1.00
CA ASN A 503 6.15 8.44 1.80
C ASN A 503 7.50 9.20 1.71
N GLY A 504 7.47 10.53 1.57
CA GLY A 504 8.70 11.33 1.44
C GLY A 504 9.23 11.46 0.02
N GLU A 505 8.44 11.09 -0.99
CA GLU A 505 8.78 11.25 -2.41
C GLU A 505 7.74 12.12 -3.15
N ILE A 506 8.20 12.81 -4.19
CA ILE A 506 7.35 13.57 -5.11
C ILE A 506 7.17 12.77 -6.41
N ILE A 507 5.94 12.33 -6.65
CA ILE A 507 5.53 11.63 -7.86
C ILE A 507 4.81 12.62 -8.77
N ARG A 508 5.44 12.98 -9.89
CA ARG A 508 4.87 13.91 -10.88
C ARG A 508 3.93 13.18 -11.82
N LEU A 509 2.67 13.59 -11.89
CA LEU A 509 1.65 12.94 -12.71
C LEU A 509 1.46 13.60 -14.08
N GLY A 510 1.96 14.84 -14.25
CA GLY A 510 1.72 15.66 -15.43
C GLY A 510 2.14 15.02 -16.76
N HIS A 511 3.18 14.19 -16.77
CA HIS A 511 3.70 13.53 -17.98
C HIS A 511 2.86 12.35 -18.47
N LEU A 512 1.99 11.78 -17.62
CA LEU A 512 1.21 10.59 -17.96
C LEU A 512 0.23 10.87 -19.11
N GLN A 513 0.27 10.01 -20.11
CA GLN A 513 -0.60 9.98 -21.28
C GLN A 513 -1.55 8.77 -21.22
N ARG A 514 -2.59 8.80 -22.05
CA ARG A 514 -3.53 7.68 -22.14
C ARG A 514 -2.78 6.39 -22.53
N GLY A 515 -2.94 5.35 -21.72
CA GLY A 515 -2.26 4.06 -21.87
C GLY A 515 -1.05 3.89 -20.96
N ASP A 516 -0.59 4.97 -20.32
CA ASP A 516 0.54 4.90 -19.40
C ASP A 516 0.17 4.20 -18.09
N VAL A 517 1.23 3.73 -17.43
CA VAL A 517 1.18 3.01 -16.17
C VAL A 517 1.87 3.84 -15.11
N LEU A 518 1.16 4.16 -14.04
CA LEU A 518 1.71 4.80 -12.87
C LEU A 518 2.04 3.74 -11.82
N ALA A 519 3.26 3.75 -11.29
CA ALA A 519 3.62 2.99 -10.09
C ALA A 519 3.57 3.90 -8.85
N VAL A 520 2.93 3.43 -7.77
CA VAL A 520 2.91 4.08 -6.46
C VAL A 520 3.11 3.01 -5.39
N GLY A 521 4.29 2.98 -4.76
CA GLY A 521 4.71 1.83 -3.96
C GLY A 521 4.62 0.54 -4.80
N SER A 522 4.11 -0.53 -4.20
CA SER A 522 3.93 -1.84 -4.86
C SER A 522 2.70 -1.96 -5.77
N TYR A 523 2.01 -0.84 -6.05
CA TYR A 523 0.77 -0.84 -6.82
C TYR A 523 0.94 -0.13 -8.17
N GLN A 524 0.37 -0.73 -9.21
CA GLN A 524 0.36 -0.17 -10.56
C GLN A 524 -1.05 0.27 -10.97
N TYR A 525 -1.13 1.35 -11.74
CA TYR A 525 -2.38 1.95 -12.17
C TYR A 525 -2.34 2.25 -13.66
N ASP A 526 -3.35 1.79 -14.40
CA ASP A 526 -3.57 2.16 -15.78
C ASP A 526 -4.26 3.53 -15.85
N TYR A 527 -3.70 4.44 -16.64
CA TYR A 527 -4.31 5.75 -16.90
C TYR A 527 -5.02 5.76 -18.25
N ASN A 528 -6.35 5.93 -18.26
CA ASN A 528 -7.14 5.89 -19.48
C ASN A 528 -7.26 7.27 -20.19
N GLY A 529 -6.54 8.29 -19.71
CA GLY A 529 -6.63 9.68 -20.17
C GLY A 529 -7.62 10.55 -19.41
N LYS A 530 -8.39 9.99 -18.47
CA LYS A 530 -9.33 10.72 -17.61
C LYS A 530 -9.23 10.31 -16.15
N SER A 531 -9.12 9.01 -15.89
CA SER A 531 -9.07 8.43 -14.55
C SER A 531 -8.06 7.30 -14.50
N PHE A 532 -7.70 6.92 -13.27
CA PHE A 532 -6.88 5.75 -12.99
C PHE A 532 -7.76 4.53 -12.73
N THR A 533 -7.26 3.36 -13.12
CA THR A 533 -7.78 2.06 -12.68
C THR A 533 -6.62 1.25 -12.13
N LEU A 534 -6.79 0.63 -10.96
CA LEU A 534 -5.77 -0.25 -10.42
C LEU A 534 -5.53 -1.41 -11.39
N ARG A 535 -4.29 -1.59 -11.82
CA ARG A 535 -3.90 -2.67 -12.72
C ARG A 535 -3.98 -3.98 -11.96
N LYS A 536 -4.63 -4.97 -12.57
CA LYS A 536 -4.64 -6.33 -12.04
C LYS A 536 -3.25 -6.94 -12.24
N ARG A 537 -2.71 -7.60 -11.23
CA ARG A 537 -1.54 -8.46 -11.44
C ARG A 537 -1.96 -9.60 -12.35
N ASP A 538 -1.47 -9.60 -13.59
CA ASP A 538 -1.69 -10.72 -14.49
C ASP A 538 -1.05 -11.96 -13.88
N GLN A 539 -1.88 -12.96 -13.55
CA GLN A 539 -1.41 -14.32 -13.36
C GLN A 539 -0.95 -14.82 -14.74
N ASP A 540 0.31 -15.29 -14.83
CA ASP A 540 0.84 -16.18 -15.88
C ASP A 540 -0.03 -16.30 -17.15
N ILE A 541 0.14 -15.37 -18.10
CA ILE A 541 -0.19 -15.66 -19.50
C ILE A 541 0.94 -16.54 -20.05
N GLY A 542 0.96 -17.79 -19.59
CA GLY A 542 1.98 -18.78 -19.90
C GLY A 542 1.40 -20.17 -20.10
N SER A 543 0.13 -20.32 -20.52
CA SER A 543 -0.42 -21.61 -20.92
C SER A 543 -1.76 -21.51 -21.67
N SER A 544 -1.79 -20.83 -22.81
CA SER A 544 -2.89 -21.01 -23.77
C SER A 544 -2.49 -20.61 -25.20
N ASN A 545 -1.54 -21.32 -25.80
CA ASN A 545 -1.38 -21.35 -27.27
C ASN A 545 -0.64 -22.62 -27.76
N LEU A 546 -1.02 -23.78 -27.21
CA LEU A 546 -0.57 -25.09 -27.71
C LEU A 546 -1.77 -26.03 -27.71
N ASN A 547 -2.70 -25.81 -28.64
CA ASN A 547 -3.62 -26.84 -29.16
C ASN A 547 -4.45 -26.27 -30.31
N LEU A 548 -3.80 -26.07 -31.47
CA LEU A 548 -4.47 -25.97 -32.77
C LEU A 548 -3.44 -26.18 -33.88
N GLN A 549 -2.83 -27.37 -33.92
CA GLN A 549 -2.26 -27.96 -35.14
C GLN A 549 -1.84 -29.40 -34.86
N ARG A 550 -2.79 -30.34 -35.00
CA ARG A 550 -2.56 -31.74 -35.39
C ARG A 550 -3.91 -32.36 -35.76
N ARG A 551 -4.32 -32.08 -37.00
CA ARG A 551 -5.17 -32.95 -37.81
C ARG A 551 -4.60 -32.93 -39.21
N GLU A 552 -3.63 -33.81 -39.43
CA GLU A 552 -3.52 -34.69 -40.60
C GLU A 552 -3.08 -36.06 -40.10
#